data_AF-A0A919KFU2-F1
#
_entry.id   AF-A0A919KFU2-F1
#
_cell.length_a   1.000
_cell.length_b   1.000
_cell.length_c   1.000
_cell.angle_alpha   90.00
_cell.angle_beta   90.00
_cell.angle_gamma   90.00
#
_symmetry.space_group_name_H-M   'P 1'
#
loop_
_entity.id
_entity.type
_entity.pdbx_description
1 polymer ?
#
loop_
_entity_poly.entity_id
_entity_poly.type
_entity_poly.pdbx_seq_one_letter_code
_entity_poly.pdbx_strand_id
1 'polypeptide(L)'
;MPGHPALTRILRQHIADEQLQPGDLLFQGEFGGILAGSVIRRAWRSARKAVLPPHVFESPTGRRVYDDRNTRLTQWLNDSIPPAQVAEWAGSSVAVLLATYARCIDGQLPDLKRRLEVAGDLPEAEAEASGAG
;
A
#
# COMPACT_ATOMS: atom_id res chain seq x y z
N MET A 1 3.23 0.23 -11.23
CA MET A 1 2.97 -0.48 -9.95
C MET A 1 3.29 -1.95 -10.11
N PRO A 2 4.01 -2.58 -9.17
CA PRO A 2 4.23 -4.03 -9.19
C PRO A 2 2.90 -4.78 -9.08
N GLY A 3 2.61 -5.64 -10.06
CA GLY A 3 1.46 -6.53 -10.04
C GLY A 3 1.79 -7.83 -9.30
N HIS A 4 1.06 -8.17 -8.24
CA HIS A 4 1.27 -9.43 -7.54
C HIS A 4 0.91 -10.61 -8.46
N PRO A 5 1.73 -11.67 -8.58
CA PRO A 5 1.50 -12.76 -9.53
C PRO A 5 0.11 -13.41 -9.41
N ALA A 6 -0.41 -13.53 -8.19
CA ALA A 6 -1.76 -14.05 -7.95
C ALA A 6 -2.86 -13.16 -8.56
N LEU A 7 -2.74 -11.83 -8.43
CA LEU A 7 -3.69 -10.88 -9.03
C LEU A 7 -3.62 -10.95 -10.56
N THR A 8 -2.41 -10.98 -11.12
CA THR A 8 -2.23 -11.11 -12.57
C THR A 8 -2.88 -12.40 -13.10
N ARG A 9 -2.79 -13.51 -12.35
CA ARG A 9 -3.45 -14.76 -12.72
C ARG A 9 -4.97 -14.63 -12.72
N ILE A 10 -5.55 -14.04 -11.67
CA ILE A 10 -7.00 -13.81 -11.57
C ILE A 10 -7.49 -12.94 -12.73
N LEU A 11 -6.80 -11.84 -13.03
CA LEU A 11 -7.18 -10.96 -14.13
C LEU A 11 -7.07 -11.62 -15.51
N ARG A 12 -6.03 -12.43 -15.73
CA ARG A 12 -5.89 -13.18 -16.99
C ARG A 12 -6.99 -14.22 -17.16
N GLN A 13 -7.36 -14.92 -16.08
CA GLN A 13 -8.46 -15.87 -16.11
C GLN A 13 -9.77 -15.14 -16.45
N HIS A 14 -10.04 -14.03 -15.78
CA HIS A 14 -11.22 -13.19 -16.04
C HIS A 14 -11.30 -12.71 -17.50
N ILE A 15 -10.19 -12.25 -18.07
CA ILE A 15 -10.12 -11.87 -19.50
C ILE A 15 -10.51 -13.04 -20.42
N ALA A 16 -10.06 -14.26 -20.11
CA ALA A 16 -10.38 -15.44 -20.90
C ALA A 16 -11.86 -15.84 -20.75
N ASP A 17 -12.38 -15.82 -19.52
CA ASP A 17 -13.75 -16.23 -19.22
C ASP A 17 -14.78 -15.28 -19.86
N GLU A 18 -14.53 -13.97 -19.81
CA GLU A 18 -15.37 -12.93 -20.41
C GLU A 18 -15.03 -12.64 -21.88
N GLN A 19 -14.02 -13.32 -22.45
CA GLN A 19 -13.58 -13.16 -23.85
C GLN A 19 -13.24 -11.72 -24.24
N LEU A 20 -12.66 -10.96 -23.31
CA LEU A 20 -12.38 -9.53 -23.49
C LEU A 20 -11.36 -9.27 -24.59
N GLN A 21 -11.63 -8.25 -25.40
CA GLN A 21 -10.78 -7.77 -26.48
C GLN A 21 -9.94 -6.56 -26.04
N PRO A 22 -8.83 -6.26 -26.75
CA PRO A 22 -8.07 -5.04 -26.49
C PRO A 22 -8.96 -3.79 -26.59
N GLY A 23 -8.99 -2.99 -25.52
CA GLY A 23 -9.83 -1.79 -25.41
C GLY A 23 -11.09 -1.99 -24.58
N ASP A 24 -11.48 -3.23 -24.30
CA ASP A 24 -12.59 -3.51 -23.40
C ASP A 24 -12.26 -3.12 -21.95
N LEU A 25 -13.31 -2.78 -21.20
CA LEU A 25 -13.22 -2.63 -19.76
C LEU A 25 -13.02 -3.99 -19.12
N LEU A 26 -12.08 -4.09 -18.17
CA LEU A 26 -11.86 -5.34 -17.42
C LEU A 26 -13.12 -5.79 -16.67
N PHE A 27 -13.91 -4.86 -16.17
CA PHE A 27 -15.19 -5.15 -15.52
C PHE A 27 -16.27 -4.30 -16.16
N GLN A 28 -17.20 -4.96 -16.84
CA GLN A 28 -18.30 -4.32 -17.56
C GLN A 28 -19.59 -4.41 -16.74
N GLY A 29 -20.44 -3.39 -16.86
CA GLY A 29 -21.84 -3.52 -16.49
C GLY A 29 -22.58 -4.46 -17.47
N GLU A 30 -23.78 -4.88 -17.10
CA GLU A 30 -24.62 -5.80 -17.89
C GLU A 30 -24.82 -5.38 -19.36
N PHE A 31 -24.74 -4.07 -19.65
CA PHE A 31 -24.89 -3.51 -20.99
C PHE A 31 -23.55 -3.07 -21.63
N GLY A 32 -22.41 -3.63 -21.21
CA GLY A 32 -21.09 -3.37 -21.80
C GLY A 32 -20.43 -2.03 -21.42
N GLY A 33 -21.04 -1.27 -20.52
CA GLY A 33 -20.53 0.04 -20.05
C GLY A 33 -19.75 -0.01 -18.74
N ILE A 34 -19.48 1.17 -18.18
CA ILE A 34 -18.83 1.30 -16.87
C ILE A 34 -19.66 0.61 -15.80
N LEU A 35 -19.01 -0.26 -15.03
CA LEU A 35 -19.65 -0.93 -13.90
C LEU A 35 -20.07 0.09 -12.83
N ALA A 36 -21.36 0.07 -12.47
CA ALA A 36 -21.90 0.99 -11.47
C ALA A 36 -21.25 0.79 -10.09
N GLY A 37 -20.91 1.88 -9.40
CA GLY A 37 -20.27 1.82 -8.09
C GLY A 37 -21.13 1.14 -7.00
N SER A 38 -22.45 1.08 -7.17
CA SER A 38 -23.34 0.29 -6.29
C SER A 38 -23.11 -1.22 -6.45
N VAL A 39 -22.83 -1.69 -7.66
CA VAL A 39 -22.52 -3.10 -7.95
C VAL A 39 -21.19 -3.48 -7.31
N ILE A 40 -20.16 -2.64 -7.47
CA ILE A 40 -18.86 -2.84 -6.82
C ILE A 40 -19.02 -2.96 -5.29
N ARG A 41 -19.77 -2.05 -4.67
CA ARG A 41 -20.03 -2.08 -3.21
C ARG A 41 -20.77 -3.34 -2.78
N ARG A 42 -21.74 -3.82 -3.57
CA ARG A 42 -22.49 -5.04 -3.27
C ARG A 42 -21.58 -6.27 -3.39
N ALA A 43 -20.82 -6.38 -4.48
CA ALA A 43 -19.86 -7.45 -4.68
C ALA A 43 -18.85 -7.53 -3.54
N TRP A 44 -18.30 -6.38 -3.13
CA TRP A 44 -17.39 -6.30 -1.98
C TRP A 44 -18.02 -6.79 -0.68
N ARG A 45 -19.23 -6.34 -0.37
CA ARG A 45 -19.95 -6.79 0.84
C ARG A 45 -20.20 -8.30 0.81
N SER A 46 -20.57 -8.85 -0.35
CA SER A 46 -20.77 -10.29 -0.52
C SER A 46 -19.48 -11.07 -0.34
N ALA A 47 -18.39 -10.62 -0.95
CA ALA A 47 -17.06 -11.22 -0.78
C ALA A 47 -16.63 -11.22 0.70
N ARG A 48 -16.74 -10.08 1.38
CA ARG A 48 -16.45 -9.99 2.83
C ARG A 48 -17.28 -10.98 3.65
N LYS A 49 -18.59 -11.10 3.38
CA LYS A 49 -19.46 -12.02 4.10
C LYS A 49 -19.08 -13.49 3.86
N ALA A 50 -18.57 -13.82 2.68
CA ALA A 50 -18.19 -15.18 2.34
C ALA A 50 -16.88 -15.65 3.00
N VAL A 51 -15.96 -14.73 3.31
CA VAL A 51 -14.60 -15.07 3.78
C VAL A 51 -14.31 -14.65 5.21
N LEU A 52 -14.97 -13.62 5.74
CA LEU A 52 -14.66 -13.08 7.07
C LEU A 52 -15.53 -13.74 8.16
N PRO A 53 -14.97 -13.98 9.35
CA PRO A 53 -15.76 -14.33 10.52
C PRO A 53 -16.82 -13.25 10.83
N PRO A 54 -18.00 -13.62 11.39
CA PRO A 54 -19.09 -12.67 11.62
C PRO A 54 -18.68 -11.40 12.39
N HIS A 55 -17.91 -11.56 13.48
CA HIS A 55 -17.44 -10.43 14.28
C HIS A 55 -16.52 -9.47 13.52
N VAL A 56 -15.72 -9.97 12.56
CA VAL A 56 -14.86 -9.13 11.71
C VAL A 56 -15.70 -8.46 10.62
N PHE A 57 -16.65 -9.16 10.02
CA PHE A 57 -17.54 -8.61 9.00
C PHE A 57 -18.34 -7.40 9.53
N GLU A 58 -18.84 -7.51 10.77
CA GLU A 58 -19.60 -6.46 11.46
C GLU A 58 -18.72 -5.29 11.93
N SER A 59 -17.42 -5.54 12.12
CA SER A 59 -16.48 -4.49 12.48
C SER A 59 -16.27 -3.45 11.35
N PRO A 60 -15.73 -2.26 11.68
CA PRO A 60 -15.34 -1.28 10.66
C PRO A 60 -14.24 -1.75 9.70
N THR A 61 -13.49 -2.81 10.05
CA THR A 61 -12.32 -3.29 9.31
C THR A 61 -12.67 -3.70 7.88
N GLY A 62 -12.06 -3.02 6.89
CA GLY A 62 -12.25 -3.31 5.47
C GLY A 62 -13.68 -3.09 4.98
N ARG A 63 -14.50 -2.30 5.68
CA ARG A 63 -15.93 -2.14 5.37
C ARG A 63 -16.15 -1.54 3.98
N ARG A 64 -15.26 -0.67 3.52
CA ARG A 64 -15.30 -0.01 2.21
C ARG A 64 -14.22 -0.62 1.32
N VAL A 65 -14.47 -0.66 0.02
CA VAL A 65 -13.46 -1.04 -0.99
C VAL A 65 -12.23 -0.13 -0.88
N TYR A 66 -12.44 1.15 -0.56
CA TYR A 66 -11.36 2.12 -0.41
C TYR A 66 -10.43 1.82 0.78
N ASP A 67 -10.88 1.02 1.76
CA ASP A 67 -10.06 0.65 2.91
C ASP A 67 -8.90 -0.28 2.49
N ASP A 68 -9.03 -1.02 1.38
CA ASP A 68 -7.95 -1.82 0.80
C ASP A 68 -6.80 -0.93 0.33
N ARG A 69 -7.13 0.22 -0.29
CA ARG A 69 -6.15 1.22 -0.71
C ARG A 69 -5.43 1.80 0.50
N ASN A 70 -6.17 2.17 1.54
CA ASN A 70 -5.57 2.70 2.77
C ASN A 70 -4.60 1.69 3.38
N THR A 71 -5.04 0.44 3.51
CA THR A 71 -4.23 -0.65 4.06
C THR A 71 -2.95 -0.88 3.25
N ARG A 72 -3.06 -0.90 1.91
CA ARG A 72 -1.90 -1.13 1.05
C ARG A 72 -0.87 0.00 1.13
N LEU A 73 -1.33 1.25 1.14
CA LEU A 73 -0.44 2.42 1.21
C LEU A 73 0.25 2.50 2.56
N THR A 74 -0.48 2.28 3.65
CA THR A 74 0.12 2.20 5.00
C THR A 74 1.13 1.07 5.09
N GLN A 75 0.83 -0.11 4.54
CA GLN A 75 1.77 -1.24 4.54
C GLN A 75 3.07 -0.91 3.81
N TRP A 76 3.00 -0.35 2.60
CA TRP A 76 4.19 0.02 1.85
C TRP A 76 5.06 1.06 2.57
N LEU A 77 4.44 2.02 3.26
CA LEU A 77 5.17 2.98 4.06
C LEU A 77 5.85 2.31 5.26
N ASN A 78 5.17 1.37 5.94
CA ASN A 78 5.75 0.60 7.04
C ASN A 78 6.87 -0.34 6.59
N ASP A 79 6.79 -0.89 5.37
CA ASP A 79 7.85 -1.68 4.71
C ASP A 79 9.05 -0.82 4.26
N SER A 80 9.12 0.45 4.68
CA SER A 80 10.20 1.40 4.37
C SER A 80 10.36 1.70 2.87
N ILE A 81 9.31 1.51 2.07
CA ILE A 81 9.33 1.93 0.66
C ILE A 81 9.33 3.46 0.59
N PRO A 82 10.21 4.09 -0.22
CA PRO A 82 10.30 5.54 -0.30
C PRO A 82 8.94 6.21 -0.60
N PRO A 83 8.54 7.26 0.16
CA PRO A 83 7.25 7.93 -0.03
C PRO A 83 7.03 8.46 -1.44
N ALA A 84 8.08 8.90 -2.13
CA ALA A 84 8.01 9.33 -3.53
C ALA A 84 7.55 8.19 -4.46
N GLN A 85 8.10 6.99 -4.27
CA GLN A 85 7.73 5.81 -5.06
C GLN A 85 6.30 5.35 -4.77
N VAL A 86 5.91 5.37 -3.49
CA VAL A 86 4.54 5.04 -3.06
C VAL A 86 3.54 6.03 -3.66
N ALA A 87 3.85 7.32 -3.64
CA ALA A 87 3.01 8.37 -4.19
C ALA A 87 2.82 8.21 -5.71
N GLU A 88 3.89 7.91 -6.44
CA GLU A 88 3.86 7.60 -7.88
C GLU A 88 2.94 6.42 -8.17
N TRP A 89 3.10 5.29 -7.46
CA TRP A 89 2.23 4.12 -7.66
C TRP A 89 0.77 4.36 -7.27
N ALA A 90 0.55 5.23 -6.28
CA ALA A 90 -0.79 5.62 -5.84
C ALA A 90 -1.46 6.64 -6.79
N GLY A 91 -0.71 7.29 -7.68
CA GLY A 91 -1.22 8.41 -8.49
C GLY A 91 -1.61 9.61 -7.64
N SER A 92 -0.83 9.92 -6.59
CA SER A 92 -1.05 11.07 -5.69
C SER A 92 0.26 11.84 -5.48
N SER A 93 0.19 13.07 -4.96
CA SER A 93 1.40 13.80 -4.58
C SER A 93 1.98 13.28 -3.25
N VAL A 94 3.29 13.44 -3.04
CA VAL A 94 3.96 13.08 -1.79
C VAL A 94 3.36 13.84 -0.60
N ALA A 95 3.05 15.12 -0.79
CA ALA A 95 2.43 15.95 0.24
C ALA A 95 1.07 15.39 0.69
N VAL A 96 0.20 15.01 -0.26
CA VAL A 96 -1.12 14.41 0.05
C VAL A 96 -0.95 13.05 0.73
N LEU A 97 -0.01 12.23 0.25
CA LEU A 97 0.28 10.92 0.83
C LEU A 97 0.68 11.07 2.31
N LEU A 98 1.68 11.89 2.61
CA LEU A 98 2.17 12.05 3.98
C LEU A 98 1.14 12.74 4.88
N ALA A 99 0.43 13.75 4.40
CA ALA A 99 -0.65 14.39 5.17
C ALA A 99 -1.75 13.39 5.57
N THR A 100 -2.02 12.40 4.72
CA THR A 100 -3.06 11.39 4.96
C THR A 100 -2.55 10.26 5.86
N TYR A 101 -1.35 9.74 5.61
CA TYR A 101 -0.91 8.45 6.16
C TYR A 101 0.21 8.53 7.21
N ALA A 102 0.83 9.68 7.44
CA ALA A 102 1.96 9.78 8.39
C ALA A 102 1.61 9.27 9.80
N ARG A 103 0.38 9.49 10.27
CA ARG A 103 -0.11 9.01 11.59
C ARG A 103 -0.32 7.50 11.66
N CYS A 104 -0.31 6.81 10.53
CA CYS A 104 -0.51 5.36 10.42
C CYS A 104 0.80 4.61 10.22
N ILE A 105 1.93 5.31 10.13
CA ILE A 105 3.27 4.72 10.05
C ILE A 105 3.69 4.37 11.48
N ASP A 106 4.02 3.12 11.73
CA ASP A 106 4.41 2.63 13.05
C ASP A 106 5.55 1.60 12.95
N GLY A 107 6.23 1.32 14.06
CA GLY A 107 7.27 0.30 14.13
C GLY A 107 8.61 0.68 13.48
N GLN A 108 8.74 1.87 12.89
CA GLN A 108 9.96 2.32 12.22
C GLN A 108 11.01 2.93 13.16
N LEU A 109 10.61 3.40 14.35
CA LEU A 109 11.53 4.08 15.27
C LEU A 109 12.78 3.24 15.64
N PRO A 110 12.68 1.94 15.98
CA PRO A 110 13.85 1.13 16.28
C PRO A 110 14.81 0.98 15.10
N ASP A 111 14.28 0.82 13.88
CA ASP A 111 15.10 0.71 12.67
C ASP A 111 15.79 2.04 12.33
N LEU A 112 15.05 3.15 12.43
CA LEU A 112 15.60 4.50 12.24
C LEU A 112 16.70 4.81 13.24
N LYS A 113 16.52 4.46 14.52
CA LYS A 113 17.56 4.61 15.56
C LYS A 113 18.82 3.80 15.22
N ARG A 114 18.66 2.53 14.85
CA ARG A 114 19.79 1.67 14.44
C ARG A 114 20.57 2.27 13.27
N ARG A 115 19.86 2.83 12.27
CA ARG A 115 20.50 3.46 11.11
C ARG A 115 21.27 4.73 11.47
N LEU A 116 20.77 5.52 12.43
CA LEU A 116 21.48 6.68 12.95
C LEU A 116 22.75 6.27 13.70
N GLU A 117 22.69 5.24 14.54
CA GLU A 117 23.84 4.71 15.27
C GLU A 117 24.95 4.20 14.33
N VAL A 118 24.57 3.55 13.21
CA VAL A 118 25.52 3.06 12.20
C VAL A 118 26.18 4.19 11.40
N ALA A 119 25.54 5.36 11.28
CA ALA A 119 26.10 6.49 10.54
C ALA A 119 27.33 7.13 11.23
N GLY A 120 27.64 6.71 12.45
CA GLY A 120 28.92 6.97 13.13
C GLY A 120 28.91 8.23 13.99
N ASP A 121 29.57 8.11 15.14
CA ASP A 121 29.93 9.23 16.00
C ASP A 121 31.05 10.08 15.38
N LEU A 122 31.22 11.30 15.90
CA LEU A 122 32.30 12.19 15.51
C LEU A 122 33.67 11.50 15.70
N PRO A 123 34.64 11.73 14.80
CA PRO A 123 36.00 11.22 14.99
C PRO A 123 36.53 11.67 16.34
N GLU A 124 37.15 10.76 17.09
CA GLU A 124 37.82 11.10 18.35
C GLU A 124 38.83 12.21 18.06
N ALA A 125 38.68 13.36 18.74
CA ALA A 125 39.63 14.44 18.61
C ALA A 125 41.01 13.90 18.98
N GLU A 126 41.94 13.95 18.02
CA GLU A 126 43.34 13.62 18.27
C GLU A 126 43.78 14.46 19.48
N ALA A 127 43.97 13.80 20.61
CA ALA A 127 44.57 14.42 21.77
C ALA A 127 45.97 14.81 21.33
N GLU A 128 46.17 16.09 21.02
CA GLU A 128 47.48 16.66 20.74
C GLU A 128 48.41 16.24 21.88
N ALA A 129 49.26 15.27 21.56
CA ALA A 129 50.28 14.81 22.44
C ALA A 129 51.21 16.00 22.67
N SER A 130 51.08 16.58 23.86
CA SER A 130 52.11 17.38 24.50
C SER A 130 53.42 16.59 24.45
N GLY A 131 54.26 16.93 23.48
CA GLY A 131 55.62 16.47 23.32
C GLY A 131 56.53 17.67 23.37
N ALA A 132 56.71 18.23 24.57
CA ALA A 132 57.83 19.10 24.85
C ALA A 132 59.13 18.28 24.70
N GLY A 133 60.05 18.76 23.86
CA GLY A 133 61.40 18.25 23.69
C GLY A 133 62.30 19.36 23.20
#